data_AF-W6A9B3-F1
#
_entry.id   AF-W6A9B3-F1
#
_cell.length_a   1.000
_cell.length_b   1.000
_cell.length_c   1.000
_cell.angle_alpha   90.00
_cell.angle_beta   90.00
_cell.angle_gamma   90.00
#
_symmetry.space_group_name_H-M   'P 1'
#
loop_
_entity.id
_entity.type
_entity.pdbx_description
1 polymer ?
#
loop_
_entity_poly.entity_id
_entity_poly.type
_entity_poly.pdbx_seq_one_letter_code
_entity_poly.pdbx_strand_id
1 'polypeptide(L)'
;MRIAIKKIVTMMFLLIAYFLYSAFLKKFSDSNVILYTLFDPFKLLILAFIFGIIVSTFKTLFLGWFKNIKGYQTSRHNFLLLSFDETISSLEKLKQLVIKGSHHDIKVQLAGMTKLHYKPIFLNALINDMISSLFKEEPLDKFVVLIDNSKNEILASQKLEEDRLKSKKSEPFFDIKRAYEYNYQGSKPYIGYYNLKQESIEAKGRNDWNILSLQMLKFYTILLYSMLISLVASTLLVPVLLFSIKINIFLTITIIFIVLTTILSIVWHIIYLWKNKAGPRILAKVWIFYSLSILASINIIWSIFSLEAVLKIKTEVNVDEQLFEFLFRLLYCVLSTALLFYIFSTMVEIFRDVYFSKTILFEGVIIPAIIFVLITFINILNISVLDNQITFTTNLTILSTYWIGVWVLTPILKF
;
A
#
# COMPACT_ATOMS: atom_id res chain seq x y z
N MET A 1 0.89 1.14 -3.89
CA MET A 1 1.70 0.34 -2.94
C MET A 1 2.58 -0.70 -3.67
N ARG A 2 2.25 -1.08 -4.91
CA ARG A 2 3.06 -1.91 -5.82
C ARG A 2 4.55 -1.58 -5.88
N ILE A 3 4.91 -0.29 -5.89
CA ILE A 3 6.33 0.13 -5.92
C ILE A 3 7.08 -0.36 -4.68
N ALA A 4 6.48 -0.26 -3.49
CA ALA A 4 7.11 -0.73 -2.25
C ALA A 4 7.29 -2.25 -2.27
N ILE A 5 6.29 -2.99 -2.76
CA ILE A 5 6.37 -4.45 -2.92
C ILE A 5 7.52 -4.83 -3.87
N LYS A 6 7.62 -4.15 -5.03
CA LYS A 6 8.73 -4.37 -5.97
C LYS A 6 10.09 -4.09 -5.32
N LYS A 7 10.21 -3.01 -4.54
CA LYS A 7 11.45 -2.70 -3.80
C LYS A 7 11.82 -3.79 -2.80
N ILE A 8 10.86 -4.33 -2.05
CA ILE A 8 11.09 -5.43 -1.10
C ILE A 8 11.58 -6.69 -1.84
N VAL A 9 10.93 -7.04 -2.94
CA VAL A 9 11.34 -8.18 -3.78
C VAL A 9 12.77 -7.98 -4.32
N THR A 10 13.08 -6.81 -4.88
CA THR A 10 14.44 -6.49 -5.36
C THR A 10 15.48 -6.54 -4.25
N MET A 11 15.15 -6.03 -3.05
CA MET A 11 16.04 -6.11 -1.90
C MET A 11 16.37 -7.56 -1.54
N MET A 12 15.40 -8.48 -1.56
CA MET A 12 15.64 -9.89 -1.26
C MET A 12 16.51 -10.59 -2.29
N PHE A 13 16.32 -10.30 -3.58
CA PHE A 13 17.21 -10.83 -4.62
C PHE A 13 18.64 -10.31 -4.48
N LEU A 14 18.82 -9.02 -4.18
CA LEU A 14 20.14 -8.45 -3.95
C LEU A 14 20.80 -9.02 -2.70
N LEU A 15 20.03 -9.30 -1.65
CA LEU A 15 20.54 -9.96 -0.44
C LEU A 15 21.09 -11.34 -0.77
N ILE A 16 20.35 -12.16 -1.52
CA ILE A 16 20.84 -13.48 -1.94
C ILE A 16 22.03 -13.36 -2.89
N ALA A 17 21.98 -12.43 -3.86
CA ALA A 17 23.10 -12.18 -4.75
C ALA A 17 24.37 -11.79 -3.98
N TYR A 18 24.25 -10.99 -2.91
CA TYR A 18 25.35 -10.65 -2.01
C TYR A 18 25.96 -11.90 -1.35
N PHE A 19 25.14 -12.80 -0.80
CA PHE A 19 25.63 -14.02 -0.16
C PHE A 19 26.23 -15.01 -1.18
N LEU A 20 25.60 -15.20 -2.34
CA LEU A 20 26.11 -16.04 -3.42
C LEU A 20 27.44 -15.51 -3.97
N TYR A 21 27.52 -14.21 -4.22
CA TYR A 21 28.75 -13.55 -4.66
C TYR A 21 29.85 -13.67 -3.60
N SER A 22 29.49 -13.55 -2.33
CA SER A 22 30.45 -13.70 -1.24
C SER A 22 31.00 -15.12 -1.12
N ALA A 23 30.15 -16.13 -1.24
CA ALA A 23 30.57 -17.53 -1.24
C ALA A 23 31.39 -17.90 -2.48
N PHE A 24 31.01 -17.37 -3.66
CA PHE A 24 31.79 -17.50 -4.89
C PHE A 24 33.21 -16.93 -4.71
N LEU A 25 33.33 -15.73 -4.14
CA LEU A 25 34.62 -15.09 -3.91
C LEU A 25 35.49 -15.84 -2.89
N LYS A 26 34.88 -16.41 -1.85
CA LYS A 26 35.59 -17.23 -0.87
C LYS A 26 36.30 -18.44 -1.51
N LYS A 27 35.82 -18.97 -2.64
CA LYS A 27 36.54 -20.03 -3.37
C LYS A 27 37.87 -19.55 -4.00
N PHE A 28 38.00 -18.25 -4.24
CA PHE A 28 39.23 -17.64 -4.78
C PHE A 28 40.20 -17.17 -3.70
N SER A 29 39.80 -17.07 -2.42
CA SER A 29 40.72 -16.63 -1.36
C SER A 29 41.93 -17.55 -1.25
N ASP A 30 41.70 -18.85 -1.46
CA ASP A 30 42.72 -19.88 -1.25
C ASP A 30 43.39 -20.30 -2.57
N SER A 31 42.77 -20.01 -3.73
CA SER A 31 43.22 -20.46 -5.05
C SER A 31 43.78 -19.33 -5.94
N ASN A 32 43.33 -18.08 -5.77
CA ASN A 32 43.79 -16.94 -6.56
C ASN A 32 43.57 -15.60 -5.83
N VAL A 33 44.57 -15.21 -5.03
CA VAL A 33 44.54 -13.99 -4.20
C VAL A 33 44.38 -12.70 -5.02
N ILE A 34 44.89 -12.67 -6.26
CA ILE A 34 44.76 -11.50 -7.15
C ILE A 34 43.31 -11.33 -7.59
N LEU A 35 42.64 -12.41 -8.01
CA LEU A 35 41.22 -12.35 -8.36
C LEU A 35 40.37 -12.02 -7.13
N TYR A 36 40.69 -12.60 -5.97
CA TYR A 36 39.99 -12.28 -4.73
C TYR A 36 40.08 -10.77 -4.40
N THR A 37 41.28 -10.21 -4.38
CA THR A 37 41.51 -8.79 -4.03
C THR A 37 40.90 -7.83 -5.06
N LEU A 38 40.86 -8.19 -6.34
CA LEU A 38 40.21 -7.38 -7.38
C LEU A 38 38.68 -7.35 -7.22
N PHE A 39 38.08 -8.48 -6.87
CA PHE A 39 36.63 -8.64 -6.87
C PHE A 39 35.96 -8.41 -5.50
N ASP A 40 36.68 -8.55 -4.39
CA ASP A 40 36.15 -8.32 -3.03
C ASP A 40 35.45 -6.95 -2.84
N PRO A 41 35.98 -5.82 -3.38
CA PRO A 41 35.32 -4.52 -3.27
C PRO A 41 33.90 -4.46 -3.88
N PHE A 42 33.57 -5.31 -4.86
CA PHE A 42 32.23 -5.32 -5.46
C PHE A 42 31.15 -5.84 -4.51
N LYS A 43 31.51 -6.59 -3.45
CA LYS A 43 30.57 -6.94 -2.36
C LYS A 43 29.99 -5.68 -1.72
N LEU A 44 30.83 -4.68 -1.47
CA LEU A 44 30.43 -3.40 -0.89
C LEU A 44 29.50 -2.62 -1.82
N LEU A 45 29.69 -2.74 -3.13
CA LEU A 45 28.81 -2.13 -4.12
C LEU A 45 27.41 -2.75 -4.10
N ILE A 46 27.28 -4.08 -4.02
CA ILE A 46 25.98 -4.76 -3.85
C ILE A 46 25.33 -4.33 -2.53
N LEU A 47 26.10 -4.28 -1.44
CA LEU A 47 25.62 -3.84 -0.14
C LEU A 47 25.14 -2.37 -0.17
N ALA A 48 25.85 -1.49 -0.87
CA ALA A 48 25.46 -0.10 -1.08
C ALA A 48 24.12 0.01 -1.85
N PHE A 49 23.88 -0.85 -2.85
CA PHE A 49 22.58 -0.91 -3.53
C PHE A 49 21.44 -1.33 -2.58
N ILE A 50 21.67 -2.34 -1.73
CA ILE A 50 20.71 -2.77 -0.70
C ILE A 50 20.39 -1.59 0.22
N PHE A 51 21.40 -0.91 0.77
CA PHE A 51 21.20 0.26 1.63
C PHE A 51 20.50 1.41 0.89
N GLY A 52 20.83 1.67 -0.37
CA GLY A 52 20.16 2.67 -1.19
C GLY A 52 18.65 2.41 -1.33
N ILE A 53 18.26 1.14 -1.55
CA ILE A 53 16.86 0.73 -1.61
C ILE A 53 16.18 0.89 -0.24
N ILE A 54 16.84 0.47 0.85
CA ILE A 54 16.31 0.63 2.22
C ILE A 54 16.07 2.10 2.54
N VAL A 55 17.06 2.96 2.34
CA VAL A 55 16.96 4.41 2.60
C VAL A 55 15.87 5.05 1.73
N SER A 56 15.81 4.70 0.45
CA SER A 56 14.75 5.17 -0.46
C SER A 56 13.36 4.73 0.02
N THR A 57 13.22 3.49 0.47
CA THR A 57 11.95 2.94 0.97
C THR A 57 11.55 3.62 2.27
N PHE A 58 12.48 3.76 3.22
CA PHE A 58 12.27 4.47 4.48
C PHE A 58 11.85 5.93 4.25
N LYS A 59 12.54 6.65 3.36
CA LYS A 59 12.18 8.02 2.97
C LYS A 59 10.78 8.09 2.35
N THR A 60 10.41 7.13 1.52
CA THR A 60 9.08 7.10 0.90
C THR A 60 7.97 6.84 1.92
N LEU A 61 8.18 5.89 2.84
CA LEU A 61 7.17 5.48 3.82
C LEU A 61 7.03 6.46 4.99
N PHE A 62 8.14 6.95 5.55
CA PHE A 62 8.14 7.78 6.77
C PHE A 62 8.30 9.28 6.47
N LEU A 63 9.20 9.67 5.56
CA LEU A 63 9.46 11.10 5.28
C LEU A 63 8.43 11.74 4.32
N GLY A 64 7.64 10.93 3.60
CA GLY A 64 6.51 11.43 2.82
C GLY A 64 5.47 12.18 3.66
N TRP A 65 5.27 11.73 4.90
CA TRP A 65 4.36 12.39 5.85
C TRP A 65 4.84 13.79 6.23
N PHE A 66 6.13 13.96 6.54
CA PHE A 66 6.70 15.27 6.84
C PHE A 66 6.59 16.23 5.66
N LYS A 67 6.82 15.76 4.42
CA LYS A 67 6.61 16.57 3.22
C LYS A 67 5.16 17.03 3.09
N ASN A 68 4.20 16.15 3.35
CA ASN A 68 2.77 16.45 3.25
C ASN A 68 2.31 17.44 4.35
N ILE A 69 2.85 17.32 5.56
CA ILE A 69 2.63 18.29 6.65
C ILE A 69 3.19 19.66 6.26
N LYS A 70 4.43 19.70 5.77
CA LYS A 70 5.04 20.95 5.33
C LYS A 70 4.25 21.58 4.19
N GLY A 71 3.80 20.78 3.21
CA GLY A 71 2.93 21.23 2.12
C GLY A 71 1.64 21.86 2.63
N TYR A 72 0.95 21.19 3.55
CA TYR A 72 -0.25 21.73 4.19
C TYR A 72 0.03 23.06 4.93
N GLN A 73 1.08 23.10 5.75
CA GLN A 73 1.47 24.30 6.49
C GLN A 73 1.80 25.47 5.55
N THR A 74 2.53 25.21 4.45
CA THR A 74 2.83 26.23 3.44
C THR A 74 1.56 26.72 2.77
N SER A 75 0.62 25.82 2.43
CA SER A 75 -0.64 26.14 1.76
C SER A 75 -1.63 26.96 2.62
N ARG A 76 -1.40 27.06 3.93
CA ARG A 76 -2.26 27.83 4.85
C ARG A 76 -2.00 29.34 4.83
N HIS A 77 -0.90 29.82 4.21
CA HIS A 77 -0.42 31.21 4.14
C HIS A 77 -0.63 32.05 5.43
N ASN A 78 0.46 32.48 6.07
CA ASN A 78 0.45 33.06 7.43
C ASN A 78 -0.42 34.33 7.63
N PHE A 79 -0.99 34.92 6.58
CA PHE A 79 -2.02 35.96 6.69
C PHE A 79 -3.43 35.34 6.80
N LEU A 80 -3.87 35.14 8.04
CA LEU A 80 -5.30 35.12 8.45
C LEU A 80 -6.25 34.22 7.63
N LEU A 81 -5.82 33.04 7.16
CA LEU A 81 -6.68 32.08 6.45
C LEU A 81 -7.21 32.58 5.08
N LEU A 82 -6.64 33.64 4.52
CA LEU A 82 -7.08 34.26 3.26
C LEU A 82 -7.18 33.26 2.09
N SER A 83 -6.30 32.27 2.03
CA SER A 83 -6.36 31.22 1.01
C SER A 83 -7.62 30.35 1.10
N PHE A 84 -8.21 30.17 2.29
CA PHE A 84 -9.50 29.50 2.44
C PHE A 84 -10.62 30.36 1.85
N ASP A 85 -10.64 31.66 2.17
CA ASP A 85 -11.64 32.60 1.68
C ASP A 85 -11.63 32.72 0.15
N GLU A 86 -10.44 32.82 -0.45
CA GLU A 86 -10.26 32.80 -1.91
C GLU A 86 -10.85 31.54 -2.55
N THR A 87 -10.64 30.39 -1.91
CA THR A 87 -11.13 29.09 -2.40
C THR A 87 -12.65 28.99 -2.28
N ILE A 88 -13.21 29.44 -1.15
CA ILE A 88 -14.66 29.47 -0.90
C ILE A 88 -15.35 30.40 -1.89
N SER A 89 -14.85 31.63 -2.04
CA SER A 89 -15.37 32.61 -2.99
C SER A 89 -15.32 32.08 -4.44
N SER A 90 -14.22 31.41 -4.80
CA SER A 90 -14.07 30.79 -6.12
C SER A 90 -15.09 29.68 -6.39
N LEU A 91 -15.42 28.88 -5.37
CA LEU A 91 -16.45 27.84 -5.46
C LEU A 91 -17.87 28.43 -5.55
N GLU A 92 -18.15 29.50 -4.82
CA GLU A 92 -19.44 30.20 -4.92
C GLU A 92 -19.66 30.81 -6.30
N LYS A 93 -18.63 31.47 -6.83
CA LYS A 93 -18.66 31.99 -8.19
C LYS A 93 -18.83 30.88 -9.22
N LEU A 94 -18.10 29.76 -9.06
CA LEU A 94 -18.24 28.60 -9.94
C LEU A 94 -19.68 28.04 -9.93
N LYS A 95 -20.28 27.88 -8.75
CA LYS A 95 -21.68 27.44 -8.61
C LYS A 95 -22.64 28.35 -9.38
N GLN A 96 -22.51 29.66 -9.21
CA GLN A 96 -23.36 30.63 -9.90
C GLN A 96 -23.21 30.53 -11.42
N LEU A 97 -21.97 30.35 -11.92
CA LEU A 97 -21.70 30.21 -13.35
C LEU A 97 -22.25 28.90 -13.92
N VAL A 98 -22.18 27.79 -13.16
CA VAL A 98 -22.80 26.51 -13.53
C VAL A 98 -24.31 26.68 -13.67
N ILE A 99 -24.97 27.28 -12.68
CA ILE A 99 -26.43 27.52 -12.71
C ILE A 99 -26.84 28.43 -13.88
N LYS A 100 -25.98 29.39 -14.26
CA LYS A 100 -26.20 30.28 -15.41
C LYS A 100 -25.94 29.61 -16.77
N GLY A 101 -25.29 28.45 -16.82
CA GLY A 101 -25.05 27.69 -18.06
C GLY A 101 -23.97 28.25 -19.00
N SER A 102 -23.13 29.21 -18.57
CA SER A 102 -22.10 29.82 -19.44
C SER A 102 -20.81 28.98 -19.48
N HIS A 103 -20.67 28.10 -20.48
CA HIS A 103 -19.48 27.24 -20.62
C HIS A 103 -18.16 28.00 -20.71
N HIS A 104 -18.13 29.18 -21.35
CA HIS A 104 -16.92 29.99 -21.46
C HIS A 104 -16.48 30.51 -20.09
N ASP A 105 -17.40 31.08 -19.31
CA ASP A 105 -17.09 31.64 -18.00
C ASP A 105 -16.70 30.54 -17.01
N ILE A 106 -17.31 29.35 -17.11
CA ILE A 106 -16.94 28.19 -16.30
C ILE A 106 -15.50 27.76 -16.63
N LYS A 107 -15.10 27.72 -17.91
CA LYS A 107 -13.71 27.39 -18.30
C LYS A 107 -12.70 28.37 -17.70
N VAL A 108 -12.99 29.67 -17.78
CA VAL A 108 -12.13 30.73 -17.21
C VAL A 108 -12.04 30.57 -15.69
N GLN A 109 -13.16 30.32 -15.02
CA GLN A 109 -13.19 30.15 -13.58
C GLN A 109 -12.40 28.91 -13.14
N LEU A 110 -12.56 27.76 -13.81
CA LEU A 110 -11.80 26.54 -13.52
C LEU A 110 -10.30 26.74 -13.74
N ALA A 111 -9.89 27.45 -14.80
CA ALA A 111 -8.50 27.80 -15.03
C ALA A 111 -7.92 28.66 -13.89
N GLY A 112 -8.69 29.63 -13.38
CA GLY A 112 -8.33 30.41 -12.19
C GLY A 112 -8.18 29.53 -10.95
N MET A 113 -9.10 28.59 -10.75
CA MET A 113 -9.06 27.65 -9.61
C MET A 113 -7.84 26.73 -9.62
N THR A 114 -7.22 26.45 -10.78
CA THR A 114 -5.97 25.66 -10.82
C THR A 114 -4.82 26.36 -10.09
N LYS A 115 -4.85 27.69 -9.96
CA LYS A 115 -3.82 28.51 -9.33
C LYS A 115 -4.06 28.80 -7.84
N LEU A 116 -5.17 28.29 -7.27
CA LEU A 116 -5.47 28.47 -5.85
C LEU A 116 -4.38 27.87 -4.97
N HIS A 117 -4.02 28.61 -3.94
CA HIS A 117 -2.97 28.23 -3.00
C HIS A 117 -3.44 27.15 -2.01
N TYR A 118 -4.68 27.24 -1.53
CA TYR A 118 -5.34 26.18 -0.76
C TYR A 118 -6.20 25.31 -1.68
N LYS A 119 -5.66 24.18 -2.12
CA LYS A 119 -6.35 23.29 -3.06
C LYS A 119 -6.24 21.82 -2.63
N PRO A 120 -7.11 21.37 -1.70
CA PRO A 120 -7.15 19.99 -1.25
C PRO A 120 -7.35 19.01 -2.41
N ILE A 121 -6.94 17.75 -2.20
CA ILE A 121 -7.00 16.71 -3.24
C ILE A 121 -8.42 16.46 -3.79
N PHE A 122 -9.47 16.61 -2.98
CA PHE A 122 -10.86 16.46 -3.45
C PHE A 122 -11.30 17.61 -4.36
N LEU A 123 -10.79 18.84 -4.13
CA LEU A 123 -11.05 19.98 -5.00
C LEU A 123 -10.37 19.81 -6.36
N ASN A 124 -9.15 19.26 -6.38
CA ASN A 124 -8.50 18.88 -7.63
C ASN A 124 -9.32 17.84 -8.42
N ALA A 125 -9.91 16.86 -7.73
CA ALA A 125 -10.77 15.87 -8.37
C ALA A 125 -12.02 16.54 -8.99
N LEU A 126 -12.69 17.44 -8.26
CA LEU A 126 -13.83 18.21 -8.77
C LEU A 126 -13.46 19.02 -10.02
N ILE A 127 -12.35 19.76 -9.98
CA ILE A 127 -11.89 20.57 -11.12
C ILE A 127 -11.63 19.68 -12.33
N ASN A 128 -10.92 18.56 -12.16
CA ASN A 128 -10.60 17.64 -13.26
C ASN A 128 -11.85 16.98 -13.84
N ASP A 129 -12.81 16.59 -13.00
CA ASP A 129 -14.07 16.00 -13.43
C ASP A 129 -14.90 17.02 -14.24
N MET A 130 -14.99 18.27 -13.78
CA MET A 130 -15.69 19.34 -14.50
C MET A 130 -15.00 19.69 -15.82
N ILE A 131 -13.67 19.76 -15.85
CA ILE A 131 -12.89 19.95 -17.10
C ILE A 131 -13.20 18.80 -18.07
N SER A 132 -13.22 17.56 -17.59
CA SER A 132 -13.50 16.39 -18.42
C SER A 132 -14.93 16.42 -19.00
N SER A 133 -15.93 16.81 -18.19
CA SER A 133 -17.31 16.99 -18.67
C SER A 133 -17.44 18.16 -19.65
N LEU A 134 -16.71 19.27 -19.44
CA LEU A 134 -16.64 20.39 -20.39
C LEU A 134 -16.07 19.98 -21.74
N PHE A 135 -15.04 19.13 -21.77
CA PHE A 135 -14.48 18.60 -23.02
C PHE A 135 -15.44 17.67 -23.75
N LYS A 136 -16.33 16.98 -23.02
CA LYS A 136 -17.36 16.09 -23.56
C LYS A 136 -18.70 16.80 -23.84
N GLU A 137 -18.77 18.11 -23.58
CA GLU A 137 -19.98 18.92 -23.72
C GLU A 137 -21.17 18.38 -22.90
N GLU A 138 -20.89 17.74 -21.76
CA GLU A 138 -21.92 17.23 -20.86
C GLU A 138 -22.53 18.34 -20.01
N PRO A 139 -23.82 18.25 -19.64
CA PRO A 139 -24.45 19.20 -18.74
C PRO A 139 -23.75 19.21 -17.36
N LEU A 140 -23.51 20.41 -16.85
CA LEU A 140 -22.74 20.63 -15.61
C LEU A 140 -23.61 20.81 -14.37
N ASP A 141 -24.92 20.90 -14.49
CA ASP A 141 -25.86 21.11 -13.38
C ASP A 141 -25.71 20.06 -12.27
N LYS A 142 -25.34 18.85 -12.67
CA LYS A 142 -25.04 17.72 -11.80
C LYS A 142 -23.89 17.99 -10.80
N PHE A 143 -23.01 18.94 -11.09
CA PHE A 143 -21.89 19.32 -10.21
C PHE A 143 -22.28 20.31 -9.11
N VAL A 144 -23.47 20.93 -9.14
CA VAL A 144 -23.89 21.93 -8.14
C VAL A 144 -23.80 21.36 -6.72
N VAL A 145 -24.30 20.14 -6.51
CA VAL A 145 -24.24 19.44 -5.21
C VAL A 145 -22.79 19.16 -4.79
N LEU A 146 -21.92 18.82 -5.75
CA LEU A 146 -20.50 18.53 -5.49
C LEU A 146 -19.70 19.79 -5.16
N ILE A 147 -20.04 20.91 -5.79
CA ILE A 147 -19.46 22.23 -5.48
C ILE A 147 -19.85 22.65 -4.07
N ASP A 148 -21.12 22.53 -3.70
CA ASP A 148 -21.61 22.85 -2.34
C ASP A 148 -20.94 21.99 -1.28
N ASN A 149 -20.83 20.67 -1.51
CA ASN A 149 -20.13 19.80 -0.58
C ASN A 149 -18.66 20.18 -0.42
N SER A 150 -17.97 20.46 -1.52
CA SER A 150 -16.57 20.89 -1.48
C SER A 150 -16.40 22.19 -0.70
N LYS A 151 -17.33 23.15 -0.88
CA LYS A 151 -17.35 24.40 -0.11
C LYS A 151 -17.52 24.14 1.39
N ASN A 152 -18.47 23.28 1.76
CA ASN A 152 -18.76 22.96 3.16
C ASN A 152 -17.58 22.27 3.85
N GLU A 153 -16.87 21.36 3.18
CA GLU A 153 -15.67 20.70 3.73
C GLU A 153 -14.51 21.69 3.92
N ILE A 154 -14.37 22.69 3.03
CA ILE A 154 -13.38 23.76 3.16
C ILE A 154 -13.74 24.70 4.31
N LEU A 155 -15.01 25.09 4.44
CA LEU A 155 -15.52 25.89 5.56
C LEU A 155 -15.32 25.19 6.91
N ALA A 156 -15.60 23.88 6.98
CA ALA A 156 -15.36 23.10 8.18
C ALA A 156 -13.87 23.08 8.55
N SER A 157 -12.99 22.97 7.54
CA SER A 157 -11.53 23.01 7.74
C SER A 157 -11.03 24.39 8.18
N GLN A 158 -11.58 25.47 7.61
CA GLN A 158 -11.30 26.85 8.00
C GLN A 158 -11.69 27.09 9.46
N LYS A 159 -12.90 26.68 9.85
CA LYS A 159 -13.38 26.82 11.24
C LYS A 159 -12.47 26.12 12.25
N LEU A 160 -12.01 24.91 11.94
CA LEU A 160 -11.06 24.19 12.80
C LEU A 160 -9.72 24.91 12.93
N GLU A 161 -9.26 25.58 11.87
CA GLU A 161 -8.06 26.42 11.92
C GLU A 161 -8.27 27.70 12.72
N GLU A 162 -9.41 28.37 12.57
CA GLU A 162 -9.78 29.52 13.41
C GLU A 162 -9.81 29.14 14.89
N ASP A 163 -10.44 28.01 15.21
CA ASP A 163 -10.54 27.51 16.58
C ASP A 163 -9.15 27.19 17.15
N ARG A 164 -8.23 26.67 16.33
CA ARG A 164 -6.82 26.46 16.71
C ARG A 164 -6.07 27.77 16.94
N LEU A 165 -6.30 28.78 16.10
CA LEU A 165 -5.66 30.10 16.27
C LEU A 165 -6.20 30.83 17.50
N LYS A 166 -7.48 30.65 17.83
CA LYS A 166 -8.14 31.23 19.01
C LYS A 166 -7.78 30.47 20.30
N SER A 167 -7.74 29.14 20.25
CA SER A 167 -7.42 28.31 21.40
C SER A 167 -5.90 28.14 21.54
N LYS A 168 -5.31 28.69 22.60
CA LYS A 168 -3.88 28.49 22.93
C LYS A 168 -3.50 27.02 23.25
N LYS A 169 -4.42 26.06 23.08
CA LYS A 169 -4.19 24.64 23.31
C LYS A 169 -3.88 23.98 21.97
N SER A 170 -2.63 23.58 21.76
CA SER A 170 -2.25 22.74 20.63
C SER A 170 -2.87 21.35 20.80
N GLU A 171 -3.84 20.99 19.95
CA GLU A 171 -4.27 19.59 19.84
C GLU A 171 -3.10 18.74 19.31
N PRO A 172 -2.64 17.71 20.03
CA PRO A 172 -1.58 16.84 19.53
C PRO A 172 -2.04 16.18 18.23
N PHE A 173 -1.13 16.10 17.25
CA PHE A 173 -1.40 15.54 15.91
C PHE A 173 -2.37 16.34 15.02
N PHE A 174 -2.75 17.57 15.38
CA PHE A 174 -3.62 18.41 14.55
C PHE A 174 -3.10 18.56 13.12
N ASP A 175 -1.85 18.99 12.96
CA ASP A 175 -1.23 19.20 11.63
C ASP A 175 -1.14 17.88 10.84
N ILE A 176 -0.95 16.74 11.52
CA ILE A 176 -0.92 15.42 10.88
C ILE A 176 -2.31 15.07 10.34
N LYS A 177 -3.37 15.28 11.14
CA LYS A 177 -4.76 15.04 10.74
C LYS A 177 -5.16 15.94 9.57
N ARG A 178 -4.84 17.23 9.64
CA ARG A 178 -5.16 18.18 8.57
C ARG A 178 -4.37 17.92 7.30
N ALA A 179 -3.08 17.63 7.40
CA ALA A 179 -2.26 17.26 6.25
C ALA A 179 -2.75 15.97 5.59
N TYR A 180 -3.26 15.01 6.37
CA TYR A 180 -3.91 13.82 5.83
C TYR A 180 -5.16 14.17 5.01
N GLU A 181 -6.03 15.02 5.55
CA GLU A 181 -7.26 15.44 4.87
C GLU A 181 -7.00 16.25 3.59
N TYR A 182 -5.96 17.08 3.60
CA TYR A 182 -5.55 17.90 2.46
C TYR A 182 -4.95 17.06 1.32
N ASN A 183 -4.10 16.08 1.62
CA ASN A 183 -3.25 15.41 0.63
C ASN A 183 -3.72 14.00 0.20
N TYR A 184 -4.51 13.29 0.99
CA TYR A 184 -4.72 11.84 0.76
C TYR A 184 -6.12 11.51 0.23
N GLN A 185 -6.18 10.61 -0.76
CA GLN A 185 -7.42 10.10 -1.36
C GLN A 185 -8.25 9.26 -0.38
N GLY A 186 -7.61 8.65 0.62
CA GLY A 186 -8.32 7.96 1.71
C GLY A 186 -8.92 8.92 2.73
N SER A 187 -8.92 10.24 2.53
CA SER A 187 -9.46 11.19 3.49
C SER A 187 -10.99 11.18 3.50
N LYS A 188 -11.59 11.58 4.63
CA LYS A 188 -13.05 11.67 4.75
C LYS A 188 -13.65 12.64 3.71
N PRO A 189 -13.09 13.85 3.47
CA PRO A 189 -13.60 14.76 2.45
C PRO A 189 -13.53 14.17 1.03
N TYR A 190 -12.45 13.46 0.69
CA TYR A 190 -12.31 12.83 -0.63
C TYR A 190 -13.28 11.67 -0.84
N ILE A 191 -13.44 10.80 0.16
CA ILE A 191 -14.44 9.72 0.12
C ILE A 191 -15.86 10.31 0.04
N GLY A 192 -16.14 11.36 0.81
CA GLY A 192 -17.43 12.06 0.77
C GLY A 192 -17.75 12.65 -0.60
N TYR A 193 -16.77 13.26 -1.26
CA TYR A 193 -16.89 13.73 -2.64
C TYR A 193 -17.31 12.61 -3.61
N TYR A 194 -16.65 11.45 -3.58
CA TYR A 194 -16.99 10.32 -4.46
C TYR A 194 -18.33 9.66 -4.11
N ASN A 195 -18.69 9.59 -2.82
CA ASN A 195 -20.01 9.11 -2.41
C ASN A 195 -21.12 9.99 -2.98
N LEU A 196 -21.01 11.32 -2.89
CA LEU A 196 -21.99 12.23 -3.45
C LEU A 196 -21.99 12.21 -4.98
N LYS A 197 -20.82 12.04 -5.61
CA LYS A 197 -20.71 11.87 -7.07
C LYS A 197 -21.46 10.62 -7.52
N GLN A 198 -21.42 9.54 -6.74
CA GLN A 198 -22.22 8.34 -7.02
C GLN A 198 -23.72 8.63 -6.95
N GLU A 199 -24.17 9.34 -5.91
CA GLU A 199 -25.60 9.63 -5.71
C GLU A 199 -26.17 10.58 -6.77
N SER A 200 -25.34 11.52 -7.28
CA SER A 200 -25.77 12.61 -8.16
C SER A 200 -25.45 12.42 -9.65
N ILE A 201 -24.43 11.62 -10.02
CA ILE A 201 -23.88 11.60 -11.40
C ILE A 201 -23.83 10.19 -12.02
N GLU A 202 -23.52 9.13 -11.28
CA GLU A 202 -23.14 7.83 -11.86
C GLU A 202 -24.07 6.66 -11.51
N ALA A 203 -24.26 5.73 -12.47
CA ALA A 203 -25.02 4.50 -12.25
C ALA A 203 -24.35 3.60 -11.16
N LYS A 204 -25.18 3.12 -10.22
CA LYS A 204 -24.79 2.54 -8.91
C LYS A 204 -23.72 1.43 -8.90
N GLY A 205 -23.47 0.68 -9.99
CA GLY A 205 -22.71 -0.58 -9.94
C GLY A 205 -21.18 -0.48 -9.96
N ARG A 206 -20.59 0.38 -10.81
CA ARG A 206 -19.12 0.50 -10.98
C ARG A 206 -18.47 1.32 -9.86
N ASN A 207 -19.24 2.19 -9.21
CA ASN A 207 -18.75 3.16 -8.25
C ASN A 207 -18.61 2.58 -6.81
N ASP A 208 -19.37 1.54 -6.45
CA ASP A 208 -19.19 0.81 -5.18
C ASP A 208 -17.76 0.28 -5.00
N TRP A 209 -17.16 -0.22 -6.09
CA TRP A 209 -15.79 -0.73 -6.08
C TRP A 209 -14.76 0.39 -5.89
N ASN A 210 -15.02 1.57 -6.45
CA ASN A 210 -14.19 2.75 -6.25
C ASN A 210 -14.24 3.21 -4.80
N ILE A 211 -15.44 3.39 -4.24
CA ILE A 211 -15.61 3.75 -2.83
C ILE A 211 -14.97 2.71 -1.91
N LEU A 212 -15.16 1.42 -2.19
CA LEU A 212 -14.49 0.35 -1.47
C LEU A 212 -12.96 0.49 -1.55
N SER A 213 -12.41 0.72 -2.74
CA SER A 213 -10.96 0.88 -2.91
C SER A 213 -10.39 2.08 -2.14
N LEU A 214 -11.13 3.21 -2.09
CA LEU A 214 -10.75 4.40 -1.33
C LEU A 214 -10.80 4.13 0.17
N GLN A 215 -11.78 3.34 0.64
CA GLN A 215 -11.85 2.89 2.03
C GLN A 215 -10.70 1.93 2.37
N MET A 216 -10.37 1.01 1.46
CA MET A 216 -9.25 0.06 1.60
C MET A 216 -7.87 0.74 1.67
N LEU A 217 -7.72 1.99 1.21
CA LEU A 217 -6.47 2.75 1.44
C LEU A 217 -6.16 2.93 2.93
N LYS A 218 -7.18 3.00 3.80
CA LYS A 218 -6.97 3.09 5.25
C LYS A 218 -6.60 1.76 5.89
N PHE A 219 -6.89 0.64 5.22
CA PHE A 219 -6.53 -0.69 5.72
C PHE A 219 -5.02 -0.81 5.94
N TYR A 220 -4.18 -0.18 5.10
CA TYR A 220 -2.73 -0.20 5.28
C TYR A 220 -2.26 0.46 6.58
N THR A 221 -2.84 1.61 6.91
CA THR A 221 -2.51 2.31 8.16
C THR A 221 -3.03 1.52 9.36
N ILE A 222 -4.24 0.96 9.26
CA ILE A 222 -4.81 0.10 10.29
C ILE A 222 -3.92 -1.14 10.50
N LEU A 223 -3.50 -1.81 9.43
CA LEU A 223 -2.61 -2.98 9.48
C LEU A 223 -1.30 -2.65 10.21
N LEU A 224 -0.70 -1.48 9.97
CA LEU A 224 0.51 -1.05 10.67
C LEU A 224 0.27 -0.89 12.18
N TYR A 225 -0.82 -0.25 12.59
CA TYR A 225 -1.15 -0.10 14.00
C TYR A 225 -1.51 -1.45 14.65
N SER A 226 -2.23 -2.31 13.94
CA SER A 226 -2.52 -3.67 14.38
C SER A 226 -1.23 -4.46 14.60
N MET A 227 -0.25 -4.34 13.70
CA MET A 227 1.05 -4.99 13.85
C MET A 227 1.77 -4.53 15.13
N LEU A 228 1.77 -3.23 15.44
CA LEU A 228 2.38 -2.70 16.66
C LEU A 228 1.68 -3.22 17.93
N ILE A 229 0.35 -3.20 17.94
CA ILE A 229 -0.45 -3.72 19.06
C ILE A 229 -0.21 -5.22 19.24
N SER A 230 -0.20 -5.98 18.13
CA SER A 230 0.07 -7.41 18.15
C SER A 230 1.48 -7.73 18.62
N LEU A 231 2.47 -6.91 18.29
CA LEU A 231 3.84 -7.08 18.78
C LEU A 231 3.90 -6.93 20.31
N VAL A 232 3.28 -5.88 20.85
CA VAL A 232 3.20 -5.64 22.30
C VAL A 232 2.46 -6.79 22.97
N ALA A 233 1.28 -7.16 22.46
CA ALA A 233 0.47 -8.24 23.01
C ALA A 233 1.22 -9.59 22.99
N SER A 234 1.90 -9.91 21.88
CA SER A 234 2.68 -11.16 21.77
C SER A 234 3.86 -11.18 22.73
N THR A 235 4.53 -10.04 22.94
CA THR A 235 5.64 -9.91 23.90
C THR A 235 5.17 -10.13 25.34
N LEU A 236 3.98 -9.61 25.70
CA LEU A 236 3.39 -9.81 27.02
C LEU A 236 2.91 -11.26 27.25
N LEU A 237 2.62 -12.01 26.19
CA LEU A 237 2.21 -13.41 26.26
C LEU A 237 3.39 -14.37 26.42
N VAL A 238 4.62 -13.96 26.08
CA VAL A 238 5.82 -14.82 26.15
C VAL A 238 6.02 -15.48 27.52
N PRO A 239 5.93 -14.77 28.66
CA PRO A 239 6.10 -15.37 29.98
C PRO A 239 5.06 -16.46 30.26
N VAL A 240 3.80 -16.24 29.88
CA VAL A 240 2.70 -17.20 30.09
C VAL A 240 2.93 -18.46 29.25
N LEU A 241 3.33 -18.30 27.99
CA LEU A 241 3.59 -19.41 27.08
C LEU A 241 4.81 -20.23 27.50
N LEU A 242 5.85 -19.60 28.07
CA LEU A 242 7.02 -20.29 28.63
C LEU A 242 6.68 -21.25 29.77
N PHE A 243 5.68 -20.91 30.60
CA PHE A 243 5.26 -21.76 31.71
C PHE A 243 4.23 -22.83 31.31
N SER A 244 3.42 -22.59 30.28
CA SER A 244 2.27 -23.45 29.95
C SER A 244 2.47 -24.37 28.75
N ILE A 245 3.42 -24.08 27.85
CA ILE A 245 3.54 -24.79 26.55
C ILE A 245 4.93 -25.41 26.38
N LYS A 246 4.98 -26.75 26.22
CA LYS A 246 6.20 -27.53 25.91
C LYS A 246 6.58 -27.54 24.41
N ILE A 247 5.81 -26.83 23.57
CA ILE A 247 6.00 -26.72 22.10
C ILE A 247 7.04 -25.63 21.79
N ASN A 248 7.56 -25.58 20.56
CA ASN A 248 8.42 -24.48 20.10
C ASN A 248 7.74 -23.12 20.31
N ILE A 249 8.23 -22.41 21.33
CA ILE A 249 7.71 -21.12 21.80
C ILE A 249 7.86 -20.05 20.72
N PHE A 250 8.97 -20.05 19.98
CA PHE A 250 9.22 -19.08 18.91
C PHE A 250 8.19 -19.20 17.78
N LEU A 251 7.94 -20.42 17.32
CA LEU A 251 6.91 -20.69 16.30
C LEU A 251 5.52 -20.27 16.80
N THR A 252 5.19 -20.65 18.04
CA THR A 252 3.88 -20.36 18.64
C THR A 252 3.63 -18.86 18.75
N ILE A 253 4.61 -18.10 19.27
CA ILE A 253 4.53 -16.63 19.35
C ILE A 253 4.39 -16.02 17.96
N THR A 254 5.14 -16.49 16.97
CA THR A 254 5.11 -15.94 15.62
C THR A 254 3.74 -16.18 14.96
N ILE A 255 3.15 -17.36 15.13
CA ILE A 255 1.80 -17.66 14.65
C ILE A 255 0.77 -16.77 15.34
N ILE A 256 0.83 -16.66 16.68
CA ILE A 256 -0.07 -15.78 17.45
C ILE A 256 0.05 -14.33 16.96
N PHE A 257 1.26 -13.84 16.76
CA PHE A 257 1.53 -12.50 16.25
C PHE A 257 0.87 -12.25 14.88
N ILE A 258 1.05 -13.18 13.94
CA ILE A 258 0.49 -13.06 12.58
C ILE A 258 -1.05 -13.11 12.62
N VAL A 259 -1.60 -14.10 13.33
CA VAL A 259 -3.06 -14.29 13.45
C VAL A 259 -3.69 -13.07 14.13
N LEU A 260 -3.10 -12.60 15.24
CA LEU A 260 -3.59 -11.44 15.97
C LEU A 260 -3.51 -10.17 15.13
N THR A 261 -2.41 -9.96 14.39
CA THR A 261 -2.26 -8.80 13.50
C THR A 261 -3.37 -8.79 12.45
N THR A 262 -3.63 -9.95 11.85
CA THR A 262 -4.64 -10.11 10.80
C THR A 262 -6.04 -9.86 11.34
N ILE A 263 -6.41 -10.52 12.44
CA ILE A 263 -7.73 -10.38 13.06
C ILE A 263 -7.96 -8.94 13.53
N LEU A 264 -7.02 -8.34 14.25
CA LEU A 264 -7.14 -6.96 14.71
C LEU A 264 -7.29 -5.99 13.55
N SER A 265 -6.54 -6.17 12.46
CA SER A 265 -6.63 -5.30 11.29
C SER A 265 -8.00 -5.36 10.62
N ILE A 266 -8.56 -6.57 10.48
CA ILE A 266 -9.88 -6.80 9.89
C ILE A 266 -10.97 -6.21 10.80
N VAL A 267 -10.94 -6.53 12.10
CA VAL A 267 -11.94 -6.04 13.06
C VAL A 267 -11.92 -4.51 13.13
N TRP A 268 -10.75 -3.90 13.22
CA TRP A 268 -10.64 -2.45 13.27
C TRP A 268 -11.09 -1.80 11.97
N HIS A 269 -10.78 -2.39 10.81
CA HIS A 269 -11.28 -1.88 9.54
C HIS A 269 -12.80 -2.03 9.41
N ILE A 270 -13.41 -3.12 9.88
CA ILE A 270 -14.88 -3.27 9.93
C ILE A 270 -15.52 -2.18 10.81
N ILE A 271 -14.98 -1.95 12.01
CA ILE A 271 -15.44 -0.86 12.90
C ILE A 271 -15.34 0.50 12.19
N TYR A 272 -14.24 0.73 11.47
CA TYR A 272 -14.05 1.93 10.67
C TYR A 272 -15.11 2.07 9.55
N LEU A 273 -15.42 0.99 8.82
CA LEU A 273 -16.44 0.99 7.78
C LEU A 273 -17.84 1.29 8.35
N TRP A 274 -18.20 0.68 9.49
CA TRP A 274 -19.45 0.95 10.17
C TRP A 274 -19.57 2.40 10.65
N LYS A 275 -18.50 2.96 11.23
CA LYS A 275 -18.49 4.36 11.68
C LYS A 275 -18.72 5.35 10.53
N ASN A 276 -18.27 5.02 9.32
CA ASN A 276 -18.50 5.83 8.13
C ASN A 276 -19.77 5.47 7.36
N LYS A 277 -20.67 4.67 7.96
CA LYS A 277 -21.95 4.28 7.37
C LYS A 277 -21.79 3.65 5.97
N ALA A 278 -20.74 2.85 5.76
CA ALA A 278 -20.59 2.11 4.51
C ALA A 278 -21.81 1.20 4.29
N GLY A 279 -22.41 1.27 3.10
CA GLY A 279 -23.59 0.48 2.78
C GLY A 279 -23.32 -1.04 2.83
N PRO A 280 -24.34 -1.87 3.05
CA PRO A 280 -24.18 -3.33 3.18
C PRO A 280 -23.55 -3.99 1.94
N ARG A 281 -23.75 -3.41 0.75
CA ARG A 281 -23.13 -3.88 -0.50
C ARG A 281 -21.61 -3.72 -0.51
N ILE A 282 -21.10 -2.66 0.10
CA ILE A 282 -19.65 -2.41 0.24
C ILE A 282 -19.05 -3.41 1.23
N LEU A 283 -19.75 -3.67 2.34
CA LEU A 283 -19.36 -4.69 3.33
C LEU A 283 -19.30 -6.09 2.73
N ALA A 284 -20.22 -6.45 1.82
CA ALA A 284 -20.15 -7.75 1.13
C ALA A 284 -18.90 -7.87 0.24
N LYS A 285 -18.54 -6.82 -0.49
CA LYS A 285 -17.41 -6.80 -1.42
C LYS A 285 -16.05 -6.74 -0.70
N VAL A 286 -15.99 -6.17 0.51
CA VAL A 286 -14.74 -6.05 1.28
C VAL A 286 -14.13 -7.41 1.62
N TRP A 287 -14.95 -8.46 1.69
CA TRP A 287 -14.51 -9.84 1.97
C TRP A 287 -13.47 -10.36 0.99
N ILE A 288 -13.45 -9.87 -0.26
CA ILE A 288 -12.43 -10.25 -1.25
C ILE A 288 -11.05 -9.73 -0.85
N PHE A 289 -10.98 -8.54 -0.26
CA PHE A 289 -9.71 -7.99 0.24
C PHE A 289 -9.28 -8.67 1.55
N TYR A 290 -10.24 -8.99 2.42
CA TYR A 290 -9.95 -9.73 3.65
C TYR A 290 -9.51 -11.17 3.37
N SER A 291 -10.10 -11.85 2.39
CA SER A 291 -9.68 -13.19 2.01
C SER A 291 -8.24 -13.21 1.48
N LEU A 292 -7.85 -12.22 0.67
CA LEU A 292 -6.45 -12.06 0.24
C LEU A 292 -5.50 -11.82 1.43
N SER A 293 -5.92 -11.02 2.41
CA SER A 293 -5.11 -10.74 3.61
C SER A 293 -4.96 -11.98 4.51
N ILE A 294 -6.04 -12.76 4.67
CA ILE A 294 -6.03 -14.04 5.39
C ILE A 294 -5.15 -15.05 4.65
N LEU A 295 -5.30 -15.17 3.32
CA LEU A 295 -4.49 -16.04 2.48
C LEU A 295 -3.00 -15.71 2.59
N ALA A 296 -2.65 -14.42 2.58
CA ALA A 296 -1.27 -13.96 2.80
C ALA A 296 -0.74 -14.38 4.17
N SER A 297 -1.57 -14.28 5.20
CA SER A 297 -1.20 -14.65 6.57
C SER A 297 -1.00 -16.16 6.71
N ILE A 298 -1.88 -16.97 6.11
CA ILE A 298 -1.73 -18.42 6.04
C ILE A 298 -0.43 -18.78 5.29
N ASN A 299 -0.14 -18.12 4.17
CA ASN A 299 1.08 -18.34 3.40
C ASN A 299 2.36 -18.01 4.19
N ILE A 300 2.36 -16.92 4.96
CA ILE A 300 3.48 -16.56 5.85
C ILE A 300 3.65 -17.64 6.92
N ILE A 301 2.56 -18.07 7.58
CA ILE A 301 2.60 -19.13 8.59
C ILE A 301 3.18 -20.43 8.02
N TRP A 302 2.67 -20.88 6.87
CA TRP A 302 3.18 -22.07 6.17
C TRP A 302 4.67 -21.96 5.86
N SER A 303 5.11 -20.79 5.38
CA SER A 303 6.51 -20.55 5.07
C SER A 303 7.40 -20.54 6.30
N ILE A 304 6.91 -20.09 7.46
CA ILE A 304 7.65 -20.14 8.73
C ILE A 304 7.84 -21.58 9.20
N PHE A 305 6.82 -22.43 9.10
CA PHE A 305 6.99 -23.87 9.37
C PHE A 305 8.08 -24.48 8.49
N SER A 306 8.12 -24.09 7.21
CA SER A 306 9.17 -24.52 6.29
C SER A 306 10.57 -23.99 6.66
N LEU A 307 10.67 -22.77 7.18
CA LEU A 307 11.93 -22.18 7.64
C LEU A 307 12.47 -22.87 8.89
N GLU A 308 11.58 -23.16 9.84
CA GLU A 308 11.94 -23.84 11.09
C GLU A 308 12.49 -25.25 10.84
N ALA A 309 11.93 -25.96 9.84
CA ALA A 309 12.40 -27.30 9.47
C ALA A 309 13.90 -27.32 9.10
N VAL A 310 14.41 -26.27 8.45
CA VAL A 310 15.84 -26.16 8.10
C VAL A 310 16.70 -25.94 9.33
N LEU A 311 16.25 -25.11 10.26
CA LEU A 311 16.98 -24.78 11.48
C LEU A 311 17.09 -25.97 12.46
N LYS A 312 16.25 -27.00 12.29
CA LYS A 312 16.24 -28.21 13.12
C LYS A 312 17.16 -29.33 12.62
N ILE A 313 17.75 -29.21 11.43
CA ILE A 313 18.62 -30.26 10.86
C ILE A 313 19.93 -30.29 11.66
N LYS A 314 20.15 -31.42 12.34
CA LYS A 314 21.23 -31.66 13.30
C LYS A 314 22.61 -31.81 12.63
N THR A 315 23.57 -31.04 13.15
CA THR A 315 25.02 -31.33 13.38
C THR A 315 25.93 -31.93 12.31
N GLU A 316 25.44 -32.44 11.18
CA GLU A 316 26.28 -33.09 10.15
C GLU A 316 26.30 -32.36 8.79
N VAL A 317 25.44 -31.35 8.61
CA VAL A 317 25.36 -30.57 7.36
C VAL A 317 26.28 -29.35 7.45
N ASN A 318 26.98 -29.04 6.36
CA ASN A 318 27.83 -27.86 6.24
C ASN A 318 27.03 -26.58 6.57
N VAL A 319 27.55 -25.77 7.49
CA VAL A 319 26.91 -24.51 7.96
C VAL A 319 26.57 -23.58 6.79
N ASP A 320 27.42 -23.56 5.75
CA ASP A 320 27.20 -22.74 4.56
C ASP A 320 25.97 -23.23 3.76
N GLU A 321 25.76 -24.53 3.64
CA GLU A 321 24.60 -25.12 2.93
C GLU A 321 23.30 -24.85 3.68
N GLN A 322 23.30 -24.98 5.00
CA GLN A 322 22.15 -24.65 5.86
C GLN A 322 21.77 -23.16 5.74
N LEU A 323 22.77 -22.27 5.69
CA LEU A 323 22.54 -20.84 5.50
C LEU A 323 21.89 -20.54 4.14
N PHE A 324 22.38 -21.16 3.05
CA PHE A 324 21.79 -20.99 1.73
C PHE A 324 20.37 -21.52 1.66
N GLU A 325 20.11 -22.71 2.21
CA GLU A 325 18.76 -23.26 2.27
C GLU A 325 17.80 -22.35 3.04
N PHE A 326 18.23 -21.81 4.18
CA PHE A 326 17.47 -20.83 4.94
C PHE A 326 17.19 -19.57 4.12
N LEU A 327 18.20 -18.99 3.46
CA LEU A 327 18.04 -17.79 2.63
C LEU A 327 17.09 -18.02 1.46
N PHE A 328 17.15 -19.17 0.78
CA PHE A 328 16.25 -19.50 -0.32
C PHE A 328 14.82 -19.71 0.17
N ARG A 329 14.60 -20.35 1.34
CA ARG A 329 13.26 -20.46 1.93
C ARG A 329 12.72 -19.11 2.39
N LEU A 330 13.58 -18.23 2.87
CA LEU A 330 13.20 -16.85 3.21
C LEU A 330 12.80 -16.08 1.94
N LEU A 331 13.55 -16.25 0.84
CA LEU A 331 13.18 -15.69 -0.45
C LEU A 331 11.84 -16.23 -0.93
N TYR A 332 11.62 -17.54 -0.88
CA TYR A 332 10.33 -18.13 -1.23
C TYR A 332 9.17 -17.50 -0.43
N CYS A 333 9.34 -17.36 0.90
CA CYS A 333 8.37 -16.71 1.78
C CYS A 333 8.05 -15.28 1.31
N VAL A 334 9.09 -14.47 1.04
CA VAL A 334 8.92 -13.09 0.61
C VAL A 334 8.29 -13.01 -0.78
N LEU A 335 8.76 -13.79 -1.76
CA LEU A 335 8.25 -13.74 -3.14
C LEU A 335 6.78 -14.19 -3.24
N SER A 336 6.41 -15.26 -2.55
CA SER A 336 5.03 -15.78 -2.54
C SER A 336 4.07 -14.83 -1.82
N THR A 337 4.50 -14.26 -0.68
CA THR A 337 3.69 -13.30 0.09
C THR A 337 3.57 -11.96 -0.65
N ALA A 338 4.65 -11.49 -1.27
CA ALA A 338 4.64 -10.29 -2.10
C ALA A 338 3.67 -10.42 -3.27
N LEU A 339 3.47 -11.63 -3.81
CA LEU A 339 2.55 -11.91 -4.91
C LEU A 339 1.10 -11.57 -4.51
N LEU A 340 0.69 -12.00 -3.32
CA LEU A 340 -0.65 -11.73 -2.78
C LEU A 340 -0.86 -10.26 -2.45
N PHE A 341 0.12 -9.60 -1.82
CA PHE A 341 0.05 -8.16 -1.60
C PHE A 341 0.09 -7.35 -2.90
N TYR A 342 0.73 -7.88 -3.94
CA TYR A 342 0.75 -7.25 -5.27
C TYR A 342 -0.63 -7.31 -5.92
N ILE A 343 -1.31 -8.46 -5.85
CA ILE A 343 -2.71 -8.61 -6.28
C ILE A 343 -3.59 -7.63 -5.49
N PHE A 344 -3.49 -7.64 -4.16
CA PHE A 344 -4.26 -6.75 -3.29
C PHE A 344 -4.06 -5.27 -3.68
N SER A 345 -2.80 -4.82 -3.78
CA SER A 345 -2.49 -3.42 -4.12
C SER A 345 -2.96 -3.06 -5.52
N THR A 346 -2.91 -3.99 -6.47
CA THR A 346 -3.36 -3.72 -7.84
C THR A 346 -4.88 -3.67 -7.92
N MET A 347 -5.60 -4.53 -7.17
CA MET A 347 -7.06 -4.43 -7.07
C MET A 347 -7.49 -3.08 -6.50
N VAL A 348 -6.84 -2.60 -5.43
CA VAL A 348 -7.11 -1.26 -4.89
C VAL A 348 -6.87 -0.18 -5.96
N GLU A 349 -5.77 -0.26 -6.72
CA GLU A 349 -5.46 0.74 -7.76
C GLU A 349 -6.45 0.70 -8.94
N ILE A 350 -6.80 -0.49 -9.45
CA ILE A 350 -7.72 -0.67 -10.59
C ILE A 350 -9.10 -0.13 -10.28
N PHE A 351 -9.62 -0.39 -9.08
CA PHE A 351 -10.95 0.04 -8.72
C PHE A 351 -11.00 1.52 -8.31
N ARG A 352 -9.87 2.10 -7.89
CA ARG A 352 -9.76 3.52 -7.54
C ARG A 352 -9.80 4.42 -8.78
N ASP A 353 -9.11 4.02 -9.83
CA ASP A 353 -9.02 4.84 -11.04
C ASP A 353 -10.28 4.61 -11.89
N VAL A 354 -10.98 5.69 -12.26
CA VAL A 354 -12.23 5.62 -13.06
C VAL A 354 -12.00 4.87 -14.39
N TYR A 355 -10.75 4.88 -14.88
CA TYR A 355 -10.31 4.20 -16.08
C TYR A 355 -9.72 2.82 -15.76
N PHE A 356 -10.54 1.79 -16.00
CA PHE A 356 -10.12 0.41 -15.92
C PHE A 356 -9.18 0.07 -17.10
N SER A 357 -7.91 -0.21 -16.81
CA SER A 357 -6.97 -0.75 -17.81
C SER A 357 -6.97 -2.27 -17.76
N LYS A 358 -7.39 -2.92 -18.86
CA LYS A 358 -7.34 -4.38 -19.01
C LYS A 358 -5.92 -4.91 -18.81
N THR A 359 -4.91 -4.19 -19.29
CA THR A 359 -3.49 -4.53 -19.15
C THR A 359 -3.10 -4.62 -17.68
N ILE A 360 -3.49 -3.62 -16.87
CA ILE A 360 -3.19 -3.60 -15.43
C ILE A 360 -3.93 -4.73 -14.70
N LEU A 361 -5.17 -5.08 -15.11
CA LEU A 361 -5.87 -6.24 -14.55
C LEU A 361 -5.11 -7.55 -14.82
N PHE A 362 -4.72 -7.79 -16.07
CA PHE A 362 -4.04 -9.03 -16.43
C PHE A 362 -2.68 -9.17 -15.73
N GLU A 363 -1.85 -8.13 -15.78
CA GLU A 363 -0.51 -8.14 -15.21
C GLU A 363 -0.49 -8.08 -13.68
N GLY A 364 -1.45 -7.36 -13.09
CA GLY A 364 -1.46 -7.06 -11.67
C GLY A 364 -2.32 -7.98 -10.82
N VAL A 365 -3.30 -8.67 -11.43
CA VAL A 365 -4.25 -9.54 -10.72
C VAL A 365 -4.25 -10.94 -11.31
N ILE A 366 -4.55 -11.11 -12.60
CA ILE A 366 -4.80 -12.43 -13.18
C ILE A 366 -3.54 -13.29 -13.22
N ILE A 367 -2.46 -12.81 -13.84
CA ILE A 367 -1.20 -13.57 -13.96
C ILE A 367 -0.63 -13.93 -12.58
N PRO A 368 -0.45 -12.99 -11.63
CA PRO A 368 0.01 -13.34 -10.29
C PRO A 368 -0.93 -14.28 -9.54
N ALA A 369 -2.25 -14.19 -9.73
CA ALA A 369 -3.19 -15.14 -9.12
C ALA A 369 -3.02 -16.56 -9.69
N ILE A 370 -2.87 -16.70 -11.01
CA ILE A 370 -2.61 -17.99 -11.67
C ILE A 370 -1.31 -18.59 -11.12
N ILE A 371 -0.25 -17.79 -11.02
CA ILE A 371 1.03 -18.25 -10.49
C ILE A 371 0.89 -18.70 -9.04
N PHE A 372 0.17 -17.95 -8.21
CA PHE A 372 -0.08 -18.33 -6.82
C PHE A 372 -0.85 -19.65 -6.70
N VAL A 373 -1.89 -19.83 -7.51
CA VAL A 373 -2.67 -21.08 -7.56
C VAL A 373 -1.78 -22.24 -8.03
N LEU A 374 -0.94 -22.01 -9.05
CA LEU A 374 -0.05 -23.03 -9.60
C LEU A 374 1.00 -23.50 -8.57
N ILE A 375 1.67 -22.59 -7.87
CA ILE A 375 2.63 -22.98 -6.81
C ILE A 375 1.93 -23.68 -5.63
N THR A 376 0.70 -23.26 -5.30
CA THR A 376 -0.10 -23.88 -4.23
C THR A 376 -0.51 -25.28 -4.63
N PHE A 377 -0.94 -25.47 -5.88
CA PHE A 377 -1.29 -26.78 -6.42
C PHE A 377 -0.08 -27.73 -6.43
N ILE A 378 1.09 -27.25 -6.86
CA ILE A 378 2.35 -28.02 -6.80
C ILE A 378 2.69 -28.41 -5.35
N ASN A 379 2.53 -27.49 -4.39
CA ASN A 379 2.73 -27.79 -2.96
C ASN A 379 1.75 -28.84 -2.44
N ILE A 380 0.49 -28.84 -2.88
CA ILE A 380 -0.52 -29.84 -2.50
C ILE A 380 -0.17 -31.20 -3.10
N LEU A 381 0.19 -31.27 -4.38
CA LEU A 381 0.63 -32.51 -5.03
C LEU A 381 1.88 -33.11 -4.38
N ASN A 382 2.73 -32.27 -3.80
CA ASN A 382 3.90 -32.71 -3.06
C ASN A 382 3.57 -33.40 -1.74
N ILE A 383 2.46 -33.05 -1.09
CA ILE A 383 1.97 -33.78 0.09
C ILE A 383 1.56 -35.22 -0.29
N SER A 384 1.21 -35.47 -1.56
CA SER A 384 0.70 -36.75 -2.01
C SER A 384 1.66 -37.62 -2.83
N VAL A 385 2.65 -37.07 -3.55
CA VAL A 385 3.42 -37.85 -4.56
C VAL A 385 4.91 -37.48 -4.73
N LEU A 386 5.38 -36.26 -4.43
CA LEU A 386 6.70 -35.76 -4.86
C LEU A 386 7.74 -35.59 -3.72
N ASP A 387 9.02 -35.49 -4.11
CA ASP A 387 10.13 -35.11 -3.23
C ASP A 387 10.05 -33.61 -2.86
N ASN A 388 10.07 -33.33 -1.56
CA ASN A 388 10.00 -31.99 -0.97
C ASN A 388 11.02 -31.01 -1.55
N GLN A 389 12.23 -31.47 -1.91
CA GLN A 389 13.29 -30.59 -2.41
C GLN A 389 13.07 -30.16 -3.86
N ILE A 390 12.58 -31.08 -4.70
CA ILE A 390 12.26 -30.82 -6.12
C ILE A 390 11.09 -29.83 -6.22
N THR A 391 10.06 -30.04 -5.41
CA THR A 391 8.88 -29.16 -5.33
C THR A 391 9.27 -27.74 -4.91
N PHE A 392 10.09 -27.62 -3.86
CA PHE A 392 10.57 -26.32 -3.41
C PHE A 392 11.36 -25.58 -4.50
N THR A 393 12.30 -26.26 -5.15
CA THR A 393 13.16 -25.67 -6.19
C THR A 393 12.33 -25.24 -7.41
N THR A 394 11.36 -26.05 -7.81
CA THR A 394 10.43 -25.74 -8.92
C THR A 394 9.61 -24.49 -8.60
N ASN A 395 9.01 -24.43 -7.42
CA ASN A 395 8.20 -23.29 -7.00
C ASN A 395 9.01 -22.00 -6.86
N LEU A 396 10.22 -22.08 -6.30
CA LEU A 396 11.13 -20.94 -6.21
C LEU A 396 11.54 -20.44 -7.59
N THR A 397 11.77 -21.34 -8.55
CA THR A 397 12.13 -21.00 -9.93
C THR A 397 10.98 -20.28 -10.64
N ILE A 398 9.75 -20.79 -10.53
CA ILE A 398 8.55 -20.17 -11.08
C ILE A 398 8.36 -18.75 -10.53
N LEU A 399 8.43 -18.60 -9.19
CA LEU A 399 8.30 -17.30 -8.54
C LEU A 399 9.41 -16.34 -8.96
N SER A 400 10.64 -16.82 -9.04
CA SER A 400 11.78 -15.98 -9.40
C SER A 400 11.67 -15.50 -10.84
N THR A 401 11.28 -16.39 -11.76
CA THR A 401 11.07 -16.08 -13.17
C THR A 401 9.98 -15.04 -13.35
N TYR A 402 8.86 -15.18 -12.64
CA TYR A 402 7.78 -14.19 -12.65
C TYR A 402 8.27 -12.83 -12.18
N TRP A 403 8.94 -12.75 -11.03
CA TRP A 403 9.37 -11.46 -10.48
C TRP A 403 10.44 -10.77 -11.33
N ILE A 404 11.36 -11.53 -11.93
CA ILE A 404 12.30 -11.01 -12.93
C ILE A 404 11.55 -10.50 -14.16
N GLY A 405 10.56 -11.25 -14.65
CA GLY A 405 9.69 -10.81 -15.75
C GLY A 405 8.96 -9.50 -15.44
N VAL A 406 8.43 -9.35 -14.22
CA VAL A 406 7.84 -8.09 -13.75
C VAL A 406 8.86 -6.95 -13.82
N TRP A 407 10.12 -7.16 -13.44
CA TRP A 407 11.15 -6.12 -13.53
C TRP A 407 11.44 -5.69 -14.96
N VAL A 408 11.58 -6.64 -15.89
CA VAL A 408 11.88 -6.37 -17.30
C VAL A 408 10.72 -5.64 -17.99
N LEU A 409 9.48 -5.99 -17.64
CA LEU A 409 8.28 -5.38 -18.22
C LEU A 409 7.95 -4.00 -17.61
N THR A 410 8.39 -3.72 -16.38
CA THR A 410 8.08 -2.45 -15.68
C THR A 410 8.62 -1.17 -16.36
N PRO A 411 9.85 -1.11 -16.91
CA PRO A 411 10.32 0.08 -17.63
C PRO A 411 9.63 0.29 -18.98
N ILE A 412 9.16 -0.78 -19.64
CA ILE A 412 8.49 -0.72 -20.95
C ILE A 412 7.08 -0.11 -20.83
N LEU A 413 6.45 -0.21 -19.64
CA LEU A 413 5.07 0.22 -19.40
C LEU A 413 4.95 1.58 -18.66
N LYS A 414 6.04 2.35 -18.62
CA LYS A 414 6.08 3.72 -18.09
C LYS A 414 6.06 4.82 -19.18
N PHE A 415 5.79 4.43 -20.42
CA PHE A 415 5.52 5.35 -21.54
C PHE A 415 4.04 5.34 -21.88
#